data_AF-A0ABC8RTY8-F1
#
_entry.id   AF-A0ABC8RTY8-F1
#
_cell.length_a   1.000
_cell.length_b   1.000
_cell.length_c   1.000
_cell.angle_alpha   90.00
_cell.angle_beta   90.00
_cell.angle_gamma   90.00
#
_symmetry.space_group_name_H-M   'P 1'
#
loop_
_entity.id
_entity.type
_entity.pdbx_description
1 polymer ?
#
loop_
_entity_poly.entity_id
_entity_poly.type
_entity_poly.pdbx_seq_one_letter_code
_entity_poly.pdbx_strand_id
1 'polypeptide(L)'
;MEPDVSIETSCMIRVAVVPIGPIPTSLFRDYTSSLVRHHTVSLSSISSFYTEHQKSPFSQQPWDSGSLRFKFMLGGSPPSPWEDFQSHRKILAVIGICHCPSSPDLDSVIEQFGTACKGYSSSLVQRCFAFCPGDSQLCCVKELMIIERAMYSITKEIFWRHVRHAYLLFEALEDDSKKGRTLILFPPADRQTQEFHLQTMVQDIAASLLMEFEKWVLKAESSGTILKTPLDSQASLSSEEVIKAKKRRLGRAQKTIGDYCLLAGSPVDANAHYSTALELARLTGDYFWYAGALEGSVCALLLEDDSKKGRTLILFPPADRQTQEFHLQTMVQDIAASLLMEFEKWVLKAESSGTILKTPLDSQASLSSEEVIKAKKRRLGRAQKTIGDYCLLAGSPVDANAHYSTALELARLTGDYFWYAGALEGSVCALLVSMFCDPR
;
A
#
# COMPACT_ATOMS: atom_id res chain seq x y z
N MET A 1 5.92 -3.47 28.31
CA MET A 1 5.78 -2.90 26.96
C MET A 1 7.15 -2.91 26.32
N GLU A 2 7.28 -3.31 25.05
CA GLU A 2 8.52 -3.04 24.31
C GLU A 2 8.73 -1.52 24.24
N PRO A 3 9.97 -1.01 24.34
CA PRO A 3 10.25 0.37 23.96
C PRO A 3 9.91 0.56 22.47
N ASP A 4 9.43 1.76 22.10
CA ASP A 4 9.14 2.18 20.71
C ASP A 4 7.90 1.57 20.04
N VAL A 5 6.82 1.31 20.79
CA VAL A 5 5.51 0.96 20.20
C VAL A 5 4.89 2.21 19.56
N SER A 6 4.94 2.27 18.23
CA SER A 6 4.21 3.22 17.39
C SER A 6 3.02 2.53 16.73
N ILE A 7 1.98 3.28 16.36
CA ILE A 7 0.82 2.76 15.63
C ILE A 7 1.21 2.13 14.28
N GLU A 8 2.35 2.53 13.72
CA GLU A 8 2.90 1.99 12.48
C GLU A 8 3.65 0.67 12.67
N THR A 9 3.96 0.26 13.91
CA THR A 9 4.75 -0.97 14.13
C THR A 9 4.08 -2.23 13.58
N SER A 10 2.75 -2.22 13.47
CA SER A 10 1.97 -3.33 12.90
C SER A 10 2.18 -3.53 11.39
N CYS A 11 2.74 -2.54 10.68
CA CYS A 11 3.09 -2.66 9.25
C CYS A 11 4.60 -2.81 8.99
N MET A 12 5.40 -2.98 10.04
CA MET A 12 6.86 -3.16 9.90
C MET A 12 7.23 -4.64 9.92
N ILE A 13 7.94 -5.09 8.89
CA ILE A 13 8.52 -6.42 8.78
C ILE A 13 9.83 -6.45 9.56
N ARG A 14 9.94 -7.30 10.59
CA ARG A 14 11.21 -7.46 11.31
C ARG A 14 12.17 -8.37 10.55
N VAL A 15 13.40 -7.88 10.39
CA VAL A 15 14.49 -8.58 9.70
C VAL A 15 15.65 -8.74 10.66
N ALA A 16 16.04 -9.97 11.00
CA ALA A 16 17.23 -10.20 11.82
C ALA A 16 18.49 -10.02 10.97
N VAL A 17 19.45 -9.24 11.46
CA VAL A 17 20.72 -9.02 10.78
C VAL A 17 21.83 -9.57 11.67
N VAL A 18 22.46 -10.66 11.26
CA VAL A 18 23.38 -11.43 12.10
C VAL A 18 24.79 -11.49 11.49
N PRO A 19 25.85 -11.31 12.29
CA PRO A 19 27.21 -11.53 11.83
C PRO A 19 27.47 -13.02 11.63
N ILE A 20 28.09 -13.39 10.50
CA ILE A 20 28.47 -14.77 10.18
C ILE A 20 29.99 -14.84 9.98
N GLY A 21 30.63 -15.74 10.72
CA GLY A 21 32.08 -15.83 10.81
C GLY A 21 32.71 -14.68 11.62
N PRO A 22 34.05 -14.65 11.69
CA PRO A 22 34.77 -13.60 12.40
C PRO A 22 34.65 -12.27 11.66
N ILE A 23 33.83 -11.35 12.18
CA ILE A 23 33.70 -9.98 11.68
C ILE A 23 33.97 -8.96 12.80
N PRO A 24 34.90 -8.01 12.61
CA PRO A 24 35.10 -6.92 13.57
C PRO A 24 33.82 -6.09 13.76
N THR A 25 33.50 -5.71 15.00
CA THR A 25 32.28 -4.98 15.33
C THR A 25 32.16 -3.63 14.60
N SER A 26 33.28 -2.93 14.39
CA SER A 26 33.31 -1.69 13.61
C SER A 26 32.86 -1.92 12.16
N LEU A 27 33.38 -2.97 11.53
CA LEU A 27 33.08 -3.31 10.14
C LEU A 27 31.63 -3.81 9.97
N PHE A 28 31.14 -4.61 10.92
CA PHE A 28 29.73 -5.02 10.94
C PHE A 28 28.80 -3.81 11.06
N ARG A 29 29.13 -2.83 11.91
CA ARG A 29 28.38 -1.57 12.02
C ARG A 29 28.38 -0.80 10.70
N ASP A 30 29.50 -0.77 9.99
CA ASP A 30 29.61 -0.04 8.73
C ASP A 30 28.72 -0.68 7.64
N TYR A 31 28.75 -2.01 7.49
CA TYR A 31 27.87 -2.72 6.56
C TYR A 31 26.39 -2.56 6.91
N THR A 32 26.05 -2.68 8.19
CA THR A 32 24.65 -2.53 8.66
C THR A 32 24.14 -1.10 8.54
N SER A 33 24.99 -0.08 8.70
CA SER A 33 24.59 1.33 8.53
C SER A 33 24.06 1.64 7.12
N SER A 34 24.60 0.95 6.10
CA SER A 34 24.11 1.04 4.73
C SER A 34 22.79 0.29 4.54
N LEU A 35 22.61 -0.84 5.23
CA LEU A 35 21.40 -1.64 5.15
C LEU A 35 20.20 -0.92 5.78
N VAL A 36 20.38 -0.33 6.96
CA VAL A 36 19.31 0.36 7.71
C VAL A 36 18.73 1.57 6.96
N ARG A 37 19.50 2.17 6.04
CA ARG A 37 18.99 3.24 5.16
C ARG A 37 17.87 2.77 4.24
N HIS A 38 17.82 1.48 3.91
CA HIS A 38 16.81 0.86 3.04
C HIS A 38 15.64 0.25 3.85
N HIS A 39 15.18 0.97 4.87
CA HIS A 39 14.07 0.53 5.73
C HIS A 39 12.68 0.69 5.08
N THR A 40 12.58 1.41 3.97
CA THR A 40 11.32 1.56 3.22
C THR A 40 11.59 1.24 1.75
N VAL A 41 10.83 0.29 1.18
CA VAL A 41 10.94 -0.13 -0.21
C VAL A 41 9.62 0.12 -0.92
N SER A 42 9.65 0.95 -1.96
CA SER A 42 8.47 1.23 -2.78
C SER A 42 8.02 -0.01 -3.55
N LEU A 43 6.71 -0.29 -3.57
CA LEU A 43 6.12 -1.38 -4.35
C LEU A 43 6.43 -1.24 -5.85
N SER A 44 6.44 -0.01 -6.36
CA SER A 44 6.76 0.27 -7.77
C SER A 44 8.16 -0.21 -8.16
N SER A 45 9.09 -0.17 -7.21
CA SER A 45 10.49 -0.60 -7.42
C SER A 45 10.69 -2.12 -7.38
N ILE A 46 9.73 -2.86 -6.85
CA ILE A 46 9.79 -4.34 -6.78
C ILE A 46 8.84 -5.04 -7.76
N SER A 47 7.96 -4.30 -8.44
CA SER A 47 7.04 -4.82 -9.45
C SER A 47 7.74 -5.65 -10.54
N SER A 48 8.98 -5.31 -10.90
CA SER A 48 9.78 -6.05 -11.88
C SER A 48 10.38 -7.36 -11.36
N PHE A 49 10.48 -7.51 -10.04
CA PHE A 49 10.97 -8.72 -9.35
C PHE A 49 9.82 -9.63 -8.91
N TYR A 50 8.60 -9.11 -8.95
CA TYR A 50 7.39 -9.84 -8.61
C TYR A 50 6.92 -10.68 -9.80
N THR A 51 6.64 -11.96 -9.55
CA THR A 51 6.12 -12.90 -10.54
C THR A 51 4.78 -13.44 -10.06
N GLU A 52 3.72 -13.13 -10.79
CA GLU A 52 2.37 -13.61 -10.50
C GLU A 52 2.21 -15.04 -11.03
N HIS A 53 2.41 -16.04 -10.18
CA HIS A 53 2.26 -17.45 -10.55
C HIS A 53 0.80 -17.88 -10.58
N GLN A 54 -0.07 -17.19 -9.82
CA GLN A 54 -1.52 -17.35 -9.74
C GLN A 54 -2.16 -16.00 -9.38
N LYS A 55 -3.48 -15.86 -9.55
CA LYS A 55 -4.20 -14.62 -9.21
C LYS A 55 -3.87 -14.20 -7.77
N SER A 56 -3.23 -13.04 -7.61
CA SER A 56 -2.79 -12.55 -6.31
C SER A 56 -3.97 -12.43 -5.31
N PRO A 57 -3.80 -12.83 -4.04
CA PRO A 57 -4.79 -12.57 -2.99
C PRO A 57 -4.90 -11.08 -2.63
N PHE A 58 -3.94 -10.24 -3.05
CA PHE A 58 -3.92 -8.81 -2.77
C PHE A 58 -4.60 -8.00 -3.89
N SER A 59 -5.94 -8.03 -3.88
CA SER A 59 -6.76 -7.46 -4.95
C SER A 59 -6.71 -5.93 -5.06
N GLN A 60 -6.28 -5.24 -4.00
CA GLN A 60 -6.20 -3.79 -3.90
C GLN A 60 -4.77 -3.32 -3.59
N GLN A 61 -3.75 -4.11 -3.96
CA GLN A 61 -2.34 -3.78 -3.74
C GLN A 61 -1.97 -2.44 -4.43
N PRO A 62 -1.51 -1.42 -3.68
CA PRO A 62 -1.23 -0.09 -4.23
C PRO A 62 0.16 -0.02 -4.86
N TRP A 63 0.38 -0.69 -6.00
CA TRP A 63 1.70 -0.82 -6.64
C TRP A 63 2.44 0.51 -6.89
N ASP A 64 1.71 1.60 -7.17
CA ASP A 64 2.33 2.90 -7.50
C ASP A 64 2.68 3.76 -6.27
N SER A 65 2.05 3.51 -5.13
CA SER A 65 2.11 4.42 -3.96
C SER A 65 2.39 3.75 -2.62
N GLY A 66 2.25 2.43 -2.54
CA GLY A 66 2.54 1.67 -1.33
C GLY A 66 4.02 1.33 -1.17
N SER A 67 4.35 0.87 0.03
CA SER A 67 5.72 0.48 0.38
C SER A 67 5.72 -0.63 1.41
N LEU A 68 6.75 -1.47 1.36
CA LEU A 68 7.10 -2.39 2.43
C LEU A 68 8.05 -1.66 3.39
N ARG A 69 7.82 -1.83 4.69
CA ARG A 69 8.63 -1.20 5.75
C ARG A 69 9.36 -2.28 6.53
N PHE A 70 10.65 -2.09 6.75
CA PHE A 70 11.54 -3.00 7.44
C PHE A 70 12.02 -2.42 8.76
N LYS A 71 12.01 -3.25 9.81
CA LYS A 71 12.70 -3.00 11.07
C LYS A 71 13.86 -3.97 11.20
N PHE A 72 15.07 -3.47 10.96
CA PHE A 72 16.29 -4.29 11.05
C PHE A 72 16.71 -4.47 12.52
N MET A 73 16.77 -5.72 12.97
CA MET A 73 17.22 -6.12 14.30
C MET A 73 18.69 -6.51 14.24
N LEU A 74 19.58 -5.52 14.46
CA LEU A 74 21.03 -5.70 14.37
C LEU A 74 21.54 -6.61 15.50
N GLY A 75 22.28 -7.65 15.16
CA GLY A 75 22.72 -8.69 16.11
C GLY A 75 21.67 -9.78 16.35
N GLY A 76 20.49 -9.67 15.74
CA GLY A 76 19.38 -10.60 15.94
C GLY A 76 18.44 -10.21 17.09
N SER A 77 17.43 -11.04 17.31
CA SER A 77 16.45 -10.89 18.39
C SER A 77 15.89 -12.26 18.77
N PRO A 78 15.64 -12.54 20.06
CA PRO A 78 14.90 -13.74 20.43
C PRO A 78 13.47 -13.72 19.85
N PRO A 79 12.85 -14.90 19.65
CA PRO A 79 11.45 -15.00 19.27
C PRO A 79 10.53 -14.30 20.27
N SER A 80 9.48 -13.64 19.76
CA SER A 80 8.53 -12.93 20.61
C SER A 80 7.48 -13.91 21.12
N PRO A 81 7.14 -13.92 22.44
CA PRO A 81 6.05 -14.75 22.96
C PRO A 81 4.68 -14.47 22.32
N TRP A 82 4.52 -13.28 21.71
CA TRP A 82 3.30 -12.81 21.07
C TRP A 82 3.31 -12.95 19.55
N GLU A 83 4.32 -13.58 18.97
CA GLU A 83 4.51 -13.58 17.51
C GLU A 83 3.41 -14.31 16.73
N ASP A 84 2.74 -15.28 17.34
CA ASP A 84 1.58 -15.96 16.74
C ASP A 84 0.28 -15.13 16.82
N PHE A 85 0.23 -14.17 17.75
CA PHE A 85 -0.89 -13.26 17.89
C PHE A 85 -0.71 -11.99 17.06
N GLN A 86 0.53 -11.51 16.91
CA GLN A 86 0.89 -10.29 16.17
C GLN A 86 2.00 -10.62 15.16
N SER A 87 1.64 -10.84 13.90
CA SER A 87 2.60 -11.32 12.87
C SER A 87 3.77 -10.37 12.64
N HIS A 88 3.58 -9.05 12.82
CA HIS A 88 4.65 -8.05 12.73
C HIS A 88 5.77 -8.23 13.78
N ARG A 89 5.55 -9.05 14.80
CA ARG A 89 6.59 -9.40 15.80
C ARG A 89 7.46 -10.58 15.37
N LYS A 90 7.05 -11.34 14.37
CA LYS A 90 7.85 -12.45 13.82
C LYS A 90 9.08 -11.88 13.12
N ILE A 91 10.21 -12.57 13.25
CA ILE A 91 11.36 -12.37 12.37
C ILE A 91 11.04 -13.08 11.05
N LEU A 92 10.65 -12.32 10.04
CA LEU A 92 10.18 -12.86 8.76
C LEU A 92 11.30 -12.99 7.74
N ALA A 93 12.42 -12.29 7.94
CA ALA A 93 13.63 -12.50 7.16
C ALA A 93 14.90 -12.49 8.02
N VAL A 94 15.92 -13.20 7.54
CA VAL A 94 17.26 -13.24 8.15
C VAL A 94 18.30 -12.84 7.11
N ILE A 95 19.10 -11.82 7.44
CA ILE A 95 20.25 -11.37 6.66
C ILE A 95 21.53 -11.69 7.42
N GLY A 96 22.32 -12.61 6.89
CA GLY A 96 23.69 -12.86 7.34
C GLY A 96 24.64 -11.83 6.76
N ILE A 97 25.59 -11.32 7.53
CA ILE A 97 26.67 -10.46 7.03
C ILE A 97 28.00 -11.16 7.30
N CYS A 98 28.74 -11.40 6.22
CA CYS A 98 30.05 -12.02 6.24
C CYS A 98 31.09 -11.08 5.64
N HIS A 99 32.29 -11.05 6.21
CA HIS A 99 33.45 -10.39 5.62
C HIS A 99 34.41 -11.46 5.09
N CYS A 100 34.45 -11.63 3.77
CA CYS A 100 35.17 -12.72 3.12
C CYS A 100 36.68 -12.78 3.44
N PRO A 101 37.42 -11.66 3.59
CA PRO A 101 38.84 -11.71 3.97
C PRO A 101 39.10 -12.37 5.33
N SER A 102 38.14 -12.32 6.25
CA SER A 102 38.22 -13.00 7.55
C SER A 102 37.63 -14.41 7.52
N SER A 103 36.85 -14.73 6.49
CA SER A 103 36.14 -16.00 6.30
C SER A 103 36.45 -16.58 4.90
N PRO A 104 37.65 -17.16 4.69
CA PRO A 104 38.08 -17.62 3.38
C PRO A 104 37.27 -18.84 2.87
N ASP A 105 36.80 -19.69 3.78
CA ASP A 105 35.99 -20.86 3.49
C ASP A 105 34.49 -20.51 3.44
N LEU A 106 33.93 -20.49 2.23
CA LEU A 106 32.51 -20.16 2.01
C LEU A 106 31.55 -21.28 2.43
N ASP A 107 31.98 -22.54 2.39
CA ASP A 107 31.13 -23.66 2.80
C ASP A 107 30.88 -23.62 4.31
N SER A 108 31.93 -23.33 5.08
CA SER A 108 31.82 -23.04 6.51
C SER A 108 30.91 -21.83 6.78
N VAL A 109 30.98 -20.76 5.98
CA VAL A 109 30.07 -19.61 6.12
C VAL A 109 28.61 -20.00 5.90
N ILE A 110 28.33 -20.82 4.88
CA ILE A 110 26.98 -21.32 4.58
C ILE A 110 26.45 -22.20 5.73
N GLU A 111 27.29 -23.08 6.29
CA GLU A 111 26.89 -23.93 7.42
C GLU A 111 26.61 -23.11 8.69
N GLN A 112 27.48 -22.13 8.99
CA GLN A 112 27.28 -21.21 10.11
C GLN A 112 26.00 -20.39 9.94
N PHE A 113 25.73 -19.89 8.73
CA PHE A 113 24.50 -19.17 8.43
C PHE A 113 23.27 -20.06 8.60
N GLY A 114 23.30 -21.28 8.03
CA GLY A 114 22.22 -22.26 8.19
C GLY A 114 21.96 -22.60 9.66
N THR A 115 23.00 -22.66 10.49
CA THR A 115 22.87 -22.87 11.94
C THR A 115 22.25 -21.67 12.64
N ALA A 116 22.66 -20.44 12.30
CA ALA A 116 22.06 -19.22 12.83
C ALA A 116 20.56 -19.11 12.48
N CYS A 117 20.18 -19.49 11.25
CA CYS A 117 18.79 -19.48 10.79
C CYS A 117 17.88 -20.43 11.57
N LYS A 118 18.39 -21.52 12.16
CA LYS A 118 17.59 -22.44 13.00
C LYS A 118 16.97 -21.75 14.22
N GLY A 119 17.57 -20.64 14.69
CA GLY A 119 17.02 -19.83 15.79
C GLY A 119 15.80 -18.99 15.40
N TYR A 120 15.46 -18.92 14.11
CA TYR A 120 14.40 -18.07 13.56
C TYR A 120 13.36 -18.90 12.80
N SER A 121 12.56 -19.70 13.51
CA SER A 121 11.60 -20.64 12.91
C SER A 121 10.52 -19.98 12.05
N SER A 122 10.21 -18.71 12.30
CA SER A 122 9.22 -17.93 11.55
C SER A 122 9.78 -17.24 10.30
N SER A 123 11.08 -17.39 10.00
CA SER A 123 11.70 -16.74 8.83
C SER A 123 11.24 -17.36 7.52
N LEU A 124 10.80 -16.52 6.59
CA LEU A 124 10.37 -16.91 5.25
C LEU A 124 11.49 -16.73 4.22
N VAL A 125 12.30 -15.68 4.38
CA VAL A 125 13.40 -15.34 3.46
C VAL A 125 14.73 -15.30 4.20
N GLN A 126 15.73 -15.98 3.65
CA GLN A 126 17.07 -16.06 4.22
C GLN A 126 18.09 -15.72 3.14
N ARG A 127 18.99 -14.78 3.43
CA ARG A 127 20.09 -14.36 2.54
C ARG A 127 21.33 -14.05 3.37
N CYS A 128 22.52 -14.34 2.86
CA CYS A 128 23.80 -14.05 3.48
C CYS A 128 24.62 -13.19 2.51
N PHE A 129 24.91 -11.95 2.91
CA PHE A 129 25.70 -11.00 2.15
C PHE A 129 27.16 -11.11 2.57
N ALA A 130 28.01 -11.51 1.63
CA ALA A 130 29.43 -11.74 1.86
C ALA A 130 30.26 -10.69 1.11
N PHE A 131 30.90 -9.80 1.86
CA PHE A 131 31.59 -8.63 1.35
C PHE A 131 33.09 -8.90 1.11
N CYS A 132 33.61 -8.30 0.04
CA CYS A 132 35.02 -8.34 -0.37
C CYS A 132 35.56 -9.76 -0.65
N PRO A 133 34.88 -10.58 -1.48
CA PRO A 133 35.39 -11.90 -1.87
C PRO A 133 36.75 -11.80 -2.55
N GLY A 134 37.66 -12.73 -2.24
CA GLY A 134 38.93 -12.89 -2.95
C GLY A 134 38.76 -13.64 -4.28
N ASP A 135 39.80 -13.61 -5.12
CA ASP A 135 39.77 -14.21 -6.47
C ASP A 135 39.47 -15.72 -6.45
N SER A 136 39.96 -16.45 -5.43
CA SER A 136 39.69 -17.88 -5.24
C SER A 136 38.21 -18.14 -4.93
N GLN A 137 37.58 -17.27 -4.13
CA GLN A 137 36.17 -17.37 -3.75
C GLN A 137 35.25 -17.00 -4.92
N LEU A 138 35.63 -16.00 -5.72
CA LEU A 138 34.96 -15.68 -6.98
C LEU A 138 35.02 -16.84 -7.98
N CYS A 139 36.12 -17.61 -7.98
CA CYS A 139 36.27 -18.80 -8.81
C CYS A 139 35.40 -19.97 -8.34
N CYS A 140 35.23 -20.17 -7.04
CA CYS A 140 34.32 -21.18 -6.47
C CYS A 140 32.85 -20.89 -6.79
N VAL A 141 32.50 -19.62 -7.00
CA VAL A 141 31.14 -19.14 -7.28
C VAL A 141 30.89 -18.99 -8.80
N LYS A 142 31.77 -19.52 -9.66
CA LYS A 142 31.64 -19.45 -11.14
C LYS A 142 30.39 -20.12 -11.72
N GLU A 143 29.59 -20.84 -10.92
CA GLU A 143 28.26 -21.33 -11.32
C GLU A 143 27.08 -20.49 -10.79
N LEU A 144 27.29 -19.46 -9.96
CA LEU A 144 26.22 -18.71 -9.28
C LEU A 144 26.51 -17.20 -9.21
N MET A 145 25.91 -16.43 -10.12
CA MET A 145 25.67 -14.97 -10.04
C MET A 145 26.82 -14.08 -9.52
N ILE A 146 27.75 -13.72 -10.41
CA ILE A 146 28.63 -12.55 -10.23
C ILE A 146 27.96 -11.33 -10.87
N ILE A 147 27.56 -10.34 -10.04
CA ILE A 147 26.92 -9.09 -10.46
C ILE A 147 27.82 -8.24 -11.38
N GLU A 148 29.15 -8.43 -11.32
CA GLU A 148 30.11 -7.55 -12.02
C GLU A 148 30.29 -7.82 -13.52
N ARG A 149 30.09 -9.05 -14.03
CA ARG A 149 30.46 -9.35 -15.44
C ARG A 149 29.46 -8.87 -16.50
N ALA A 150 28.32 -8.30 -16.09
CA ALA A 150 27.28 -7.81 -16.99
C ALA A 150 27.20 -6.27 -17.07
N MET A 151 28.13 -5.53 -16.44
CA MET A 151 28.14 -4.06 -16.50
C MET A 151 28.72 -3.49 -17.81
N TYR A 152 29.43 -4.28 -18.60
CA TYR A 152 30.01 -3.81 -19.85
C TYR A 152 29.16 -4.29 -21.06
N SER A 153 28.28 -3.40 -21.54
CA SER A 153 27.83 -3.32 -22.95
C SER A 153 26.36 -3.58 -23.33
N ILE A 154 25.35 -3.56 -22.43
CA ILE A 154 23.95 -3.61 -22.93
C ILE A 154 23.01 -2.67 -22.14
N THR A 155 22.23 -1.90 -22.88
CA THR A 155 21.20 -0.95 -22.42
C THR A 155 20.26 -1.57 -21.37
N LYS A 156 19.91 -0.76 -20.36
CA LYS A 156 19.18 -1.10 -19.12
C LYS A 156 17.92 -1.97 -19.30
N GLU A 157 17.29 -2.03 -20.47
CA GLU A 157 16.09 -2.87 -20.71
C GLU A 157 16.36 -4.34 -21.05
N ILE A 158 17.48 -4.66 -21.71
CA ILE A 158 17.76 -6.03 -22.20
C ILE A 158 18.35 -6.91 -21.07
N PHE A 159 19.06 -6.29 -20.13
CA PHE A 159 19.58 -6.91 -18.91
C PHE A 159 18.46 -7.60 -18.11
N TRP A 160 17.34 -6.91 -17.89
CA TRP A 160 16.20 -7.45 -17.15
C TRP A 160 15.42 -8.53 -17.92
N ARG A 161 15.53 -8.64 -19.25
CA ARG A 161 14.95 -9.76 -20.02
C ARG A 161 15.79 -11.03 -19.89
N HIS A 162 17.11 -10.92 -19.85
CA HIS A 162 18.01 -12.07 -19.69
C HIS A 162 18.09 -12.55 -18.24
N VAL A 163 18.09 -11.63 -17.26
CA VAL A 163 17.96 -11.98 -15.83
C VAL A 163 16.60 -12.62 -15.56
N ARG A 164 15.51 -12.14 -16.18
CA ARG A 164 14.19 -12.82 -16.13
C ARG A 164 14.24 -14.26 -16.63
N HIS A 165 14.91 -14.52 -17.75
CA HIS A 165 15.03 -15.87 -18.29
C HIS A 165 15.94 -16.77 -17.43
N ALA A 166 17.00 -16.21 -16.83
CA ALA A 166 17.85 -16.95 -15.89
C ALA A 166 17.14 -17.24 -14.55
N TYR A 167 16.23 -16.37 -14.10
CA TYR A 167 15.43 -16.57 -12.88
C TYR A 167 14.29 -17.57 -13.11
N LEU A 168 13.57 -17.47 -14.23
CA LEU A 168 12.45 -18.36 -14.60
C LEU A 168 12.91 -19.79 -14.96
N LEU A 169 14.10 -19.97 -15.55
CA LEU A 169 14.65 -21.31 -15.79
C LEU A 169 15.11 -22.00 -14.48
N PHE A 170 15.32 -21.24 -13.41
CA PHE A 170 15.85 -21.75 -12.14
C PHE A 170 14.75 -22.18 -11.15
N GLU A 171 13.54 -21.62 -11.26
CA GLU A 171 12.38 -22.01 -10.44
C GLU A 171 11.81 -23.38 -10.85
N ALA A 172 12.02 -23.80 -12.10
CA ALA A 172 11.55 -25.10 -12.63
C ALA A 172 12.41 -26.31 -12.22
N LEU A 173 13.51 -26.11 -11.48
CA LEU A 173 14.38 -27.17 -10.95
C LEU A 173 14.36 -27.17 -9.42
N GLU A 174 13.15 -27.20 -8.84
CA GLU A 174 12.96 -27.51 -7.42
C GLU A 174 13.04 -29.03 -7.21
N ASP A 175 14.20 -29.54 -6.81
CA ASP A 175 14.19 -30.65 -5.83
C ASP A 175 15.47 -30.86 -4.99
N ASP A 176 16.64 -30.23 -5.24
CA ASP A 176 17.85 -30.67 -4.49
C ASP A 176 18.93 -29.65 -4.07
N SER A 177 18.73 -28.32 -4.23
CA SER A 177 19.84 -27.36 -4.03
C SER A 177 19.56 -26.13 -3.14
N LYS A 178 18.79 -26.27 -2.05
CA LYS A 178 18.58 -25.20 -1.04
C LYS A 178 19.86 -24.58 -0.44
N LYS A 179 21.03 -25.18 -0.66
CA LYS A 179 22.34 -24.69 -0.15
C LYS A 179 22.95 -23.55 -0.97
N GLY A 180 22.68 -23.44 -2.28
CA GLY A 180 23.39 -22.51 -3.18
C GLY A 180 22.76 -21.12 -3.34
N ARG A 181 21.47 -20.94 -3.02
CA ARG A 181 20.72 -19.70 -3.31
C ARG A 181 20.79 -18.64 -2.20
N THR A 182 21.50 -18.94 -1.13
CA THR A 182 21.44 -18.15 0.10
C THR A 182 22.61 -17.19 0.23
N LEU A 183 23.76 -17.48 -0.39
CA LEU A 183 24.97 -16.68 -0.30
C LEU A 183 25.09 -15.72 -1.51
N ILE A 184 25.29 -14.44 -1.24
CA ILE A 184 25.45 -13.39 -2.25
C ILE A 184 26.78 -12.70 -2.01
N LEU A 185 27.62 -12.65 -3.04
CA LEU A 185 28.93 -12.02 -2.98
C LEU A 185 28.85 -10.55 -3.41
N PHE A 186 29.49 -9.68 -2.65
CA PHE A 186 29.68 -8.26 -2.96
C PHE A 186 31.17 -7.99 -3.20
N PRO A 187 31.63 -7.97 -4.47
CA PRO A 187 33.00 -7.59 -4.82
C PRO A 187 33.41 -6.26 -4.18
N PRO A 188 34.71 -6.05 -3.90
CA PRO A 188 35.21 -4.74 -3.48
C PRO A 188 34.85 -3.69 -4.53
N ALA A 189 34.02 -2.73 -4.15
CA ALA A 189 33.57 -1.64 -5.03
C ALA A 189 33.61 -0.31 -4.28
N ASP A 190 33.47 0.80 -5.00
CA ASP A 190 33.26 2.10 -4.39
C ASP A 190 31.91 2.12 -3.63
N ARG A 191 31.79 3.10 -2.73
CA ARG A 191 30.63 3.21 -1.83
C ARG A 191 29.30 3.35 -2.58
N GLN A 192 29.26 4.06 -3.71
CA GLN A 192 28.01 4.26 -4.44
C GLN A 192 27.54 2.97 -5.09
N THR A 193 28.46 2.22 -5.71
CA THR A 193 28.18 0.91 -6.29
C THR A 193 27.74 -0.10 -5.23
N GLN A 194 28.39 -0.11 -4.06
CA GLN A 194 28.00 -0.98 -2.95
C GLN A 194 26.60 -0.63 -2.40
N GLU A 195 26.27 0.66 -2.29
CA GLU A 195 24.94 1.13 -1.90
C GLU A 195 23.86 0.70 -2.90
N PHE A 196 24.13 0.82 -4.21
CA PHE A 196 23.22 0.37 -5.27
C PHE A 196 22.98 -1.15 -5.26
N HIS A 197 24.05 -1.94 -5.09
CA HIS A 197 23.91 -3.40 -4.96
C HIS A 197 23.07 -3.77 -3.73
N LEU A 198 23.28 -3.08 -2.61
CA LEU A 198 22.53 -3.34 -1.39
C LEU A 198 21.05 -2.97 -1.54
N GLN A 199 20.75 -1.85 -2.19
CA GLN A 199 19.37 -1.46 -2.52
C GLN A 199 18.68 -2.55 -3.34
N THR A 200 19.36 -3.06 -4.36
CA THR A 200 18.83 -4.11 -5.25
C THR A 200 18.57 -5.40 -4.46
N MET A 201 19.48 -5.79 -3.56
CA MET A 201 19.27 -6.99 -2.74
C MET A 201 18.14 -6.84 -1.73
N VAL A 202 17.95 -5.65 -1.15
CA VAL A 202 16.81 -5.38 -0.26
C VAL A 202 15.49 -5.42 -1.04
N GLN A 203 15.48 -4.94 -2.30
CA GLN A 203 14.34 -5.07 -3.21
C GLN A 203 14.02 -6.54 -3.55
N ASP A 204 15.03 -7.38 -3.80
CA ASP A 204 14.85 -8.84 -3.99
C ASP A 204 14.24 -9.51 -2.75
N ILE A 205 14.74 -9.16 -1.56
CA ILE A 205 14.18 -9.67 -0.29
C ILE A 205 12.73 -9.22 -0.13
N ALA A 206 12.42 -7.96 -0.45
CA ALA A 206 11.06 -7.42 -0.38
C ALA A 206 10.11 -8.15 -1.33
N ALA A 207 10.52 -8.38 -2.59
CA ALA A 207 9.73 -9.15 -3.56
C ALA A 207 9.55 -10.61 -3.10
N SER A 208 10.61 -11.25 -2.62
CA SER A 208 10.56 -12.62 -2.08
C SER A 208 9.60 -12.73 -0.90
N LEU A 209 9.63 -11.77 0.02
CA LEU A 209 8.70 -11.73 1.15
C LEU A 209 7.26 -11.55 0.69
N LEU A 210 7.02 -10.66 -0.28
CA LEU A 210 5.67 -10.44 -0.82
C LEU A 210 5.10 -11.74 -1.41
N MET A 211 5.90 -12.46 -2.20
CA MET A 211 5.50 -13.76 -2.77
C MET A 211 5.24 -14.81 -1.67
N GLU A 212 6.06 -14.88 -0.62
CA GLU A 212 5.82 -15.79 0.51
C GLU A 212 4.57 -15.41 1.32
N PHE A 213 4.24 -14.12 1.45
CA PHE A 213 2.98 -13.68 2.06
C PHE A 213 1.78 -14.14 1.23
N GLU A 214 1.82 -14.02 -0.11
CA GLU A 214 0.75 -14.51 -0.99
C GLU A 214 0.55 -16.01 -0.84
N LYS A 215 1.63 -16.80 -0.89
CA LYS A 215 1.58 -18.26 -0.67
C LYS A 215 0.95 -18.59 0.67
N TRP A 216 1.29 -17.86 1.72
CA TRP A 216 0.73 -18.07 3.05
C TRP A 216 -0.77 -17.75 3.08
N VAL A 217 -1.20 -16.63 2.51
CA VAL A 217 -2.61 -16.21 2.48
C VAL A 217 -3.45 -17.20 1.68
N LEU A 218 -3.01 -17.61 0.48
CA LEU A 218 -3.70 -18.61 -0.35
C LEU A 218 -3.84 -19.96 0.37
N LYS A 219 -2.81 -20.37 1.12
CA LYS A 219 -2.86 -21.60 1.94
C LYS A 219 -3.85 -21.46 3.10
N ALA A 220 -3.88 -20.30 3.77
CA ALA A 220 -4.78 -20.04 4.88
C ALA A 220 -6.26 -20.06 4.45
N GLU A 221 -6.57 -19.54 3.25
CA GLU A 221 -7.91 -19.56 2.68
C GLU A 221 -8.35 -20.96 2.22
N SER A 222 -7.46 -21.71 1.56
CA SER A 222 -7.76 -23.04 1.02
C SER A 222 -7.80 -24.16 2.07
N SER A 223 -6.96 -24.09 3.10
CA SER A 223 -6.80 -25.18 4.09
C SER A 223 -7.80 -25.15 5.24
N GLY A 224 -8.60 -24.08 5.36
CA GLY A 224 -9.61 -23.93 6.41
C GLY A 224 -9.12 -24.17 7.86
N THR A 225 -7.81 -24.14 8.14
CA THR A 225 -7.17 -24.52 9.42
C THR A 225 -5.70 -24.00 9.43
N ILE A 226 -5.14 -23.43 10.51
CA ILE A 226 -4.26 -24.07 11.53
C ILE A 226 -4.13 -23.09 12.73
N LEU A 227 -5.05 -23.18 13.68
CA LEU A 227 -4.87 -22.72 15.07
C LEU A 227 -5.71 -23.71 15.89
N LYS A 228 -5.21 -24.93 16.04
CA LYS A 228 -5.86 -25.94 16.89
C LYS A 228 -5.64 -25.53 18.34
N THR A 229 -6.71 -25.13 19.02
CA THR A 229 -6.70 -25.09 20.48
C THR A 229 -7.00 -26.49 21.02
N PRO A 230 -6.49 -26.87 22.21
CA PRO A 230 -6.76 -28.17 22.85
C PRO A 230 -8.25 -28.55 22.99
N LEU A 231 -9.15 -27.58 22.85
CA LEU A 231 -10.59 -27.75 22.83
C LEU A 231 -11.10 -28.64 21.68
N ASP A 232 -10.36 -28.74 20.57
CA ASP A 232 -10.74 -29.55 19.39
C ASP A 232 -10.53 -31.06 19.62
N SER A 233 -9.88 -31.47 20.71
CA SER A 233 -9.61 -32.87 21.04
C SER A 233 -10.69 -33.52 21.91
N GLN A 234 -11.71 -32.76 22.32
CA GLN A 234 -12.78 -33.28 23.17
C GLN A 234 -14.03 -33.61 22.36
N ALA A 235 -14.30 -34.90 22.21
CA ALA A 235 -15.42 -35.47 21.44
C ALA A 235 -16.80 -35.32 22.11
N SER A 236 -16.93 -34.51 23.17
CA SER A 236 -18.14 -34.38 23.99
C SER A 236 -18.80 -32.99 23.92
N LEU A 237 -18.58 -32.23 22.85
CA LEU A 237 -19.16 -30.90 22.67
C LEU A 237 -20.46 -30.95 21.87
N SER A 238 -21.41 -30.08 22.23
CA SER A 238 -22.67 -29.90 21.50
C SER A 238 -22.42 -29.35 20.09
N SER A 239 -23.32 -29.64 19.13
CA SER A 239 -23.20 -29.17 17.73
C SER A 239 -23.01 -27.65 17.62
N GLU A 240 -23.56 -26.89 18.56
CA GLU A 240 -23.46 -25.43 18.62
C GLU A 240 -22.06 -24.95 19.06
N GLU A 241 -21.42 -25.66 19.99
CA GLU A 241 -20.04 -25.37 20.42
C GLU A 241 -19.02 -25.66 19.32
N VAL A 242 -19.25 -26.71 18.53
CA VAL A 242 -18.41 -27.04 17.35
C VAL A 242 -18.50 -25.94 16.29
N ILE A 243 -19.71 -25.42 16.02
CA ILE A 243 -19.90 -24.31 15.07
C ILE A 243 -19.21 -23.04 15.59
N LYS A 244 -19.34 -22.74 16.89
CA LYS A 244 -18.68 -21.60 17.53
C LYS A 244 -17.16 -21.72 17.46
N ALA A 245 -16.60 -22.91 17.69
CA ALA A 245 -15.17 -23.18 17.57
C ALA A 245 -14.66 -22.98 16.13
N LYS A 246 -15.38 -23.47 15.12
CA LYS A 246 -15.06 -23.23 13.70
C LYS A 246 -15.05 -21.74 13.36
N LYS A 247 -16.07 -20.98 13.82
CA LYS A 247 -16.13 -19.52 13.62
C LYS A 247 -14.98 -18.79 14.30
N ARG A 248 -14.56 -19.21 15.50
CA ARG A 248 -13.36 -18.65 16.17
C ARG A 248 -12.13 -18.84 15.31
N ARG A 249 -11.89 -20.06 14.82
CA ARG A 249 -10.73 -20.39 14.00
C ARG A 249 -10.69 -19.59 12.71
N LEU A 250 -11.85 -19.44 12.04
CA LEU A 250 -11.97 -18.59 10.88
C LEU A 250 -11.68 -17.12 11.22
N GLY A 251 -12.21 -16.60 12.32
CA GLY A 251 -11.95 -15.22 12.76
C GLY A 251 -10.46 -14.96 13.04
N ARG A 252 -9.78 -15.90 13.69
CA ARG A 252 -8.33 -15.82 13.94
C ARG A 252 -7.52 -15.87 12.64
N ALA A 253 -7.88 -16.78 11.73
CA ALA A 253 -7.24 -16.87 10.41
C ALA A 253 -7.42 -15.56 9.62
N GLN A 254 -8.64 -15.01 9.59
CA GLN A 254 -8.94 -13.73 8.93
C GLN A 254 -8.14 -12.57 9.54
N LYS A 255 -7.99 -12.53 10.87
CA LYS A 255 -7.12 -11.55 11.52
C LYS A 255 -5.68 -11.69 11.03
N THR A 256 -5.13 -12.90 11.04
CA THR A 256 -3.74 -13.15 10.62
C THR A 256 -3.54 -12.87 9.12
N ILE A 257 -4.50 -13.18 8.26
CA ILE A 257 -4.48 -12.78 6.84
C ILE A 257 -4.41 -11.25 6.75
N GLY A 258 -5.24 -10.53 7.52
CA GLY A 258 -5.17 -9.08 7.63
C GLY A 258 -3.79 -8.56 8.05
N ASP A 259 -3.13 -9.21 9.01
CA ASP A 259 -1.74 -8.85 9.40
C ASP A 259 -0.77 -9.00 8.22
N TYR A 260 -0.85 -10.08 7.44
CA TYR A 260 0.02 -10.30 6.29
C TYR A 260 -0.28 -9.33 5.14
N CYS A 261 -1.54 -9.00 4.87
CA CYS A 261 -1.91 -7.95 3.92
C CYS A 261 -1.33 -6.59 4.34
N LEU A 262 -1.36 -6.29 5.64
CA LEU A 262 -0.80 -5.05 6.19
C LEU A 262 0.73 -5.00 6.03
N LEU A 263 1.42 -6.11 6.30
CA LEU A 263 2.87 -6.25 6.10
C LEU A 263 3.27 -6.21 4.61
N ALA A 264 2.40 -6.71 3.72
CA ALA A 264 2.55 -6.60 2.27
C ALA A 264 2.36 -5.16 1.75
N GLY A 265 1.91 -4.23 2.59
CA GLY A 265 1.64 -2.85 2.18
C GLY A 265 0.30 -2.67 1.46
N SER A 266 -0.66 -3.60 1.65
CA SER A 266 -2.05 -3.46 1.17
C SER A 266 -3.02 -3.21 2.34
N PRO A 267 -3.17 -1.94 2.78
CA PRO A 267 -4.03 -1.63 3.92
C PRO A 267 -5.52 -1.81 3.61
N VAL A 268 -5.95 -1.62 2.35
CA VAL A 268 -7.36 -1.81 1.94
C VAL A 268 -7.79 -3.27 2.04
N ASP A 269 -6.97 -4.19 1.48
CA ASP A 269 -7.23 -5.63 1.60
C ASP A 269 -7.16 -6.06 3.08
N ALA A 270 -6.19 -5.54 3.84
CA ALA A 270 -6.07 -5.82 5.28
C ALA A 270 -7.33 -5.44 6.05
N ASN A 271 -7.89 -4.25 5.80
CA ASN A 271 -9.07 -3.76 6.49
C ASN A 271 -10.33 -4.59 6.20
N ALA A 272 -10.46 -5.14 4.99
CA ALA A 272 -11.55 -6.06 4.65
C ALA A 272 -11.47 -7.36 5.48
N HIS A 273 -10.28 -7.94 5.61
CA HIS A 273 -10.06 -9.13 6.44
C HIS A 273 -10.23 -8.86 7.94
N TYR A 274 -9.76 -7.71 8.45
CA TYR A 274 -9.99 -7.32 9.84
C TYR A 274 -11.48 -7.11 10.14
N SER A 275 -12.24 -6.51 9.22
CA SER A 275 -13.69 -6.35 9.37
C SER A 275 -14.40 -7.70 9.55
N THR A 276 -14.04 -8.67 8.72
CA THR A 276 -14.54 -10.05 8.82
C THR A 276 -14.13 -10.71 10.15
N ALA A 277 -12.87 -10.52 10.58
CA ALA A 277 -12.37 -11.05 11.84
C ALA A 277 -13.11 -10.45 13.05
N LEU A 278 -13.39 -9.15 13.04
CA LEU A 278 -14.12 -8.44 14.10
C LEU A 278 -15.55 -8.98 14.26
N GLU A 279 -16.25 -9.22 13.15
CA GLU A 279 -17.59 -9.80 13.18
C GLU A 279 -17.58 -11.23 13.76
N LEU A 280 -16.66 -12.08 13.29
CA LEU A 280 -16.52 -13.46 13.77
C LEU A 280 -16.10 -13.54 15.24
N ALA A 281 -15.16 -12.69 15.66
CA ALA A 281 -14.71 -12.61 17.05
C ALA A 281 -15.84 -12.12 17.98
N ARG A 282 -16.63 -11.13 17.55
CA ARG A 282 -17.81 -10.64 18.29
C ARG A 282 -18.86 -11.74 18.48
N LEU A 283 -19.17 -12.51 17.42
CA LEU A 283 -20.15 -13.60 17.47
C LEU A 283 -19.71 -14.76 18.38
N THR A 284 -18.40 -14.94 18.57
CA THR A 284 -17.84 -16.07 19.32
C THR A 284 -17.37 -15.71 20.73
N GLY A 285 -17.42 -14.41 21.09
CA GLY A 285 -16.93 -13.86 22.35
C GLY A 285 -15.40 -13.92 22.48
N ASP A 286 -14.67 -13.95 21.37
CA ASP A 286 -13.20 -14.00 21.36
C ASP A 286 -12.62 -12.58 21.46
N TYR A 287 -12.82 -11.93 22.62
CA TYR A 287 -12.48 -10.52 22.81
C TYR A 287 -10.99 -10.21 22.68
N PHE A 288 -10.12 -11.20 22.94
CA PHE A 288 -8.69 -11.05 22.78
C PHE A 288 -8.32 -10.85 21.29
N TRP A 289 -8.84 -11.69 20.42
CA TRP A 289 -8.65 -11.56 18.97
C TRP A 289 -9.45 -10.42 18.35
N TYR A 290 -10.60 -10.08 18.94
CA TYR A 290 -11.34 -8.87 18.59
C TYR A 290 -10.47 -7.61 18.78
N ALA A 291 -9.79 -7.49 19.93
CA ALA A 291 -8.91 -6.35 20.20
C ALA A 291 -7.73 -6.29 19.22
N GLY A 292 -7.10 -7.44 18.92
CA GLY A 292 -6.01 -7.50 17.94
C GLY A 292 -6.44 -7.15 16.51
N ALA A 293 -7.64 -7.57 16.09
CA ALA A 293 -8.19 -7.17 14.79
C ALA A 293 -8.56 -5.68 14.75
N LEU A 294 -9.02 -5.11 15.87
CA LEU A 294 -9.32 -3.68 15.97
C LEU A 294 -8.04 -2.83 15.85
N GLU A 295 -6.97 -3.23 16.54
CA GLU A 295 -5.64 -2.60 16.44
C GLU A 295 -5.14 -2.60 15.00
N GLY A 296 -5.22 -3.74 14.31
CA GLY A 296 -4.83 -3.89 12.91
C GLY A 296 -5.68 -3.04 11.96
N SER A 297 -7.00 -3.00 12.16
CA SER A 297 -7.92 -2.18 11.36
C SER A 297 -7.64 -0.69 11.50
N VAL A 298 -7.39 -0.20 12.72
CA VAL A 298 -7.02 1.20 12.94
C VAL A 298 -5.68 1.53 12.27
N CYS A 299 -4.69 0.64 12.34
CA CYS A 299 -3.42 0.80 11.65
C CYS A 299 -3.61 0.88 10.13
N ALA A 300 -4.41 -0.02 9.55
CA ALA A 300 -4.71 -0.02 8.12
C ALA A 300 -5.37 1.29 7.66
N LEU A 301 -6.37 1.78 8.40
CA LEU A 301 -7.05 3.05 8.10
C LEU A 301 -6.09 4.25 8.12
N LEU A 302 -5.14 4.29 9.04
CA LEU A 302 -4.14 5.37 9.11
C LEU A 302 -3.19 5.34 7.91
N LEU A 303 -2.79 4.15 7.46
CA LEU A 303 -1.93 4.00 6.28
C LEU A 303 -2.65 4.34 4.98
N GLU A 304 -3.95 4.02 4.87
CA GLU A 304 -4.79 4.48 3.76
C GLU A 304 -4.84 6.01 3.70
N ASP A 305 -4.96 6.69 4.85
CA ASP A 305 -5.03 8.14 4.92
C ASP A 305 -3.68 8.80 4.59
N ASP A 306 -2.55 8.19 4.97
CA ASP A 306 -1.22 8.70 4.60
C ASP A 306 -0.93 8.58 3.09
N SER A 307 -1.44 7.54 2.42
CA SER A 307 -1.40 7.45 0.94
C SER A 307 -2.21 8.55 0.25
N LYS A 308 -3.24 9.07 0.94
CA LYS A 308 -4.04 10.23 0.48
C LYS A 308 -3.37 11.56 0.87
N LYS A 309 -2.71 11.67 2.03
CA LYS A 309 -1.96 12.87 2.47
C LYS A 309 -0.72 13.15 1.62
N GLY A 310 -0.13 12.14 0.98
CA GLY A 310 0.90 12.35 -0.05
C GLY A 310 0.43 13.22 -1.22
N ARG A 311 -0.90 13.39 -1.40
CA ARG A 311 -1.49 14.34 -2.36
C ARG A 311 -1.78 15.73 -1.75
N THR A 312 -1.67 15.90 -0.43
CA THR A 312 -1.96 17.16 0.28
C THR A 312 -0.71 17.94 0.64
N LEU A 313 0.42 17.27 0.90
CA LEU A 313 1.70 17.91 1.21
C LEU A 313 2.57 18.02 -0.05
N ILE A 314 2.66 19.23 -0.61
CA ILE A 314 3.57 19.51 -1.74
C ILE A 314 4.88 20.09 -1.20
N LEU A 315 5.97 19.36 -1.38
CA LEU A 315 7.31 19.78 -0.95
C LEU A 315 7.97 20.58 -2.08
N PHE A 316 8.38 21.81 -1.79
CA PHE A 316 9.20 22.60 -2.70
C PHE A 316 10.68 22.38 -2.37
N PRO A 317 11.51 21.97 -3.35
CA PRO A 317 12.95 21.95 -3.15
C PRO A 317 13.47 23.39 -2.92
N PRO A 318 14.56 23.58 -2.16
CA PRO A 318 15.18 24.88 -2.01
C PRO A 318 15.66 25.39 -3.37
N ALA A 319 15.10 26.53 -3.79
CA ALA A 319 15.36 27.17 -5.08
C ALA A 319 15.28 28.70 -4.92
N ASP A 320 15.69 29.44 -5.96
CA ASP A 320 15.52 30.88 -6.01
C ASP A 320 14.03 31.27 -6.18
N ARG A 321 13.73 32.55 -5.91
CA ARG A 321 12.35 33.05 -5.86
C ARG A 321 11.61 32.87 -7.18
N GLN A 322 12.26 33.05 -8.33
CA GLN A 322 11.60 32.92 -9.64
C GLN A 322 11.20 31.47 -9.89
N THR A 323 12.08 30.51 -9.59
CA THR A 323 11.77 29.07 -9.68
C THR A 323 10.63 28.67 -8.73
N GLN A 324 10.58 29.23 -7.52
CA GLN A 324 9.47 29.00 -6.58
C GLN A 324 8.15 29.58 -7.09
N GLU A 325 8.16 30.80 -7.65
CA GLU A 325 6.97 31.43 -8.27
C GLU A 325 6.47 30.61 -9.47
N PHE A 326 7.38 30.09 -10.30
CA PHE A 326 7.03 29.20 -11.42
C PHE A 326 6.37 27.91 -10.92
N HIS A 327 6.96 27.22 -9.94
CA HIS A 327 6.36 26.01 -9.37
C HIS A 327 4.98 26.29 -8.74
N LEU A 328 4.83 27.41 -8.03
CA LEU A 328 3.55 27.83 -7.48
C LEU A 328 2.52 28.06 -8.60
N GLN A 329 2.91 28.70 -9.70
CA GLN A 329 2.03 28.93 -10.83
C GLN A 329 1.54 27.62 -11.47
N THR A 330 2.43 26.66 -11.70
CA THR A 330 2.06 25.34 -12.23
C THR A 330 1.13 24.60 -11.27
N MET A 331 1.37 24.66 -9.97
CA MET A 331 0.45 24.04 -9.00
C MET A 331 -0.94 24.69 -8.99
N VAL A 332 -1.02 26.02 -9.08
CA VAL A 332 -2.32 26.71 -9.17
C VAL A 332 -3.08 26.28 -10.43
N GLN A 333 -2.37 26.04 -11.54
CA GLN A 333 -2.96 25.50 -12.77
C GLN A 333 -3.49 24.07 -12.58
N ASP A 334 -2.74 23.19 -11.92
CA ASP A 334 -3.19 21.82 -11.61
C ASP A 334 -4.40 21.79 -10.66
N ILE A 335 -4.41 22.67 -9.65
CA ILE A 335 -5.56 22.85 -8.76
C ILE A 335 -6.77 23.33 -9.55
N ALA A 336 -6.59 24.30 -10.45
CA ALA A 336 -7.67 24.81 -11.30
C ALA A 336 -8.23 23.71 -12.21
N ALA A 337 -7.38 22.88 -12.83
CA ALA A 337 -7.80 21.74 -13.65
C ALA A 337 -8.59 20.71 -12.82
N SER A 338 -8.15 20.43 -11.59
CA SER A 338 -8.84 19.51 -10.68
C SER A 338 -10.22 20.04 -10.24
N LEU A 339 -10.33 21.34 -9.94
CA LEU A 339 -11.60 21.99 -9.63
C LEU A 339 -12.55 21.95 -10.83
N LEU A 340 -12.04 22.17 -12.04
CA LEU A 340 -12.83 22.15 -13.26
C LEU A 340 -13.44 20.76 -13.52
N MET A 341 -12.67 19.68 -13.35
CA MET A 341 -13.17 18.31 -13.47
C MET A 341 -14.27 18.01 -12.45
N GLU A 342 -14.14 18.51 -11.21
CA GLU A 342 -15.18 18.31 -10.20
C GLU A 342 -16.43 19.14 -10.54
N PHE A 343 -16.31 20.38 -11.01
CA PHE A 343 -17.47 21.16 -11.46
C PHE A 343 -18.26 20.43 -12.57
N GLU A 344 -17.57 19.90 -13.60
CA GLU A 344 -18.21 19.14 -14.68
C GLU A 344 -19.00 17.93 -14.16
N LYS A 345 -18.42 17.19 -13.22
CA LYS A 345 -19.08 16.04 -12.57
C LYS A 345 -20.32 16.43 -11.77
N TRP A 346 -20.32 17.61 -11.12
CA TRP A 346 -21.47 18.10 -10.38
C TRP A 346 -22.59 18.56 -11.33
N VAL A 347 -22.25 19.16 -12.47
CA VAL A 347 -23.19 19.50 -13.54
C VAL A 347 -23.85 18.23 -14.09
N LEU A 348 -23.07 17.21 -14.48
CA LEU A 348 -23.59 15.93 -15.00
C LEU A 348 -24.47 15.18 -13.99
N LYS A 349 -24.14 15.24 -12.70
CA LYS A 349 -24.98 14.65 -11.63
C LYS A 349 -26.29 15.41 -11.44
N ALA A 350 -26.27 16.73 -11.55
CA ALA A 350 -27.45 17.57 -11.40
C ALA A 350 -28.44 17.39 -12.57
N GLU A 351 -27.96 17.04 -13.76
CA GLU A 351 -28.80 16.70 -14.92
C GLU A 351 -29.40 15.30 -14.83
N SER A 352 -28.65 14.32 -14.31
CA SER A 352 -29.05 12.90 -14.26
C SER A 352 -29.86 12.52 -13.02
N SER A 353 -29.72 13.25 -11.90
CA SER A 353 -30.37 12.93 -10.63
C SER A 353 -31.45 13.95 -10.28
N GLY A 354 -32.71 13.52 -10.21
CA GLY A 354 -33.85 14.30 -9.70
C GLY A 354 -33.81 14.60 -8.19
N THR A 355 -32.66 14.94 -7.64
CA THR A 355 -32.35 15.18 -6.22
C THR A 355 -31.15 16.14 -6.18
N ILE A 356 -31.11 17.25 -5.44
CA ILE A 356 -31.13 17.37 -3.97
C ILE A 356 -31.52 18.82 -3.63
N LEU A 357 -32.77 19.04 -3.24
CA LEU A 357 -33.22 20.21 -2.45
C LEU A 357 -34.67 19.91 -2.02
N LYS A 358 -34.82 18.91 -1.15
CA LYS A 358 -36.09 18.68 -0.45
C LYS A 358 -36.21 19.72 0.65
N THR A 359 -37.13 20.65 0.47
CA THR A 359 -37.57 21.51 1.58
C THR A 359 -38.63 20.77 2.41
N PRO A 360 -38.78 21.04 3.72
CA PRO A 360 -39.75 20.38 4.61
C PRO A 360 -41.21 20.41 4.13
N LEU A 361 -41.56 21.31 3.20
CA LEU A 361 -42.84 21.37 2.51
C LEU A 361 -43.18 20.11 1.68
N ASP A 362 -42.17 19.32 1.32
CA ASP A 362 -42.29 18.18 0.41
C ASP A 362 -42.70 16.86 1.10
N SER A 363 -42.86 16.87 2.43
CA SER A 363 -43.20 15.70 3.23
C SER A 363 -44.69 15.57 3.57
N GLN A 364 -45.56 16.43 3.02
CA GLN A 364 -47.00 16.36 3.27
C GLN A 364 -47.73 15.58 2.16
N ALA A 365 -48.27 14.42 2.53
CA ALA A 365 -48.83 13.39 1.66
C ALA A 365 -50.27 13.66 1.16
N SER A 366 -50.69 14.92 1.03
CA SER A 366 -52.06 15.27 0.61
C SER A 366 -52.09 16.43 -0.39
N LEU A 367 -51.19 16.44 -1.36
CA LEU A 367 -51.13 17.48 -2.39
C LEU A 367 -51.84 17.04 -3.66
N SER A 368 -52.58 17.96 -4.26
CA SER A 368 -53.23 17.80 -5.56
C SER A 368 -52.19 17.58 -6.66
N SER A 369 -52.58 16.93 -7.77
CA SER A 369 -51.69 16.66 -8.92
C SER A 369 -50.97 17.91 -9.43
N GLU A 370 -51.60 19.08 -9.31
CA GLU A 370 -51.07 20.37 -9.75
C GLU A 370 -49.96 20.89 -8.82
N GLU A 371 -50.08 20.69 -7.51
CA GLU A 371 -49.06 21.06 -6.52
C GLU A 371 -47.80 20.19 -6.62
N VAL A 372 -47.97 18.91 -6.97
CA VAL A 372 -46.85 17.99 -7.23
C VAL A 372 -46.07 18.43 -8.47
N ILE A 373 -46.76 18.85 -9.54
CA ILE A 373 -46.12 19.38 -10.76
C ILE A 373 -45.37 20.68 -10.44
N LYS A 374 -45.99 21.57 -9.65
CA LYS A 374 -45.35 22.83 -9.21
C LYS A 374 -44.11 22.57 -8.35
N ALA A 375 -44.14 21.58 -7.46
CA ALA A 375 -42.98 21.18 -6.66
C ALA A 375 -41.84 20.59 -7.51
N LYS A 376 -42.15 19.75 -8.52
CA LYS A 376 -41.14 19.25 -9.47
C LYS A 376 -40.48 20.38 -10.26
N LYS A 377 -41.27 21.34 -10.75
CA LYS A 377 -40.75 22.53 -11.47
C LYS A 377 -39.87 23.41 -10.58
N ARG A 378 -40.20 23.57 -9.28
CA ARG A 378 -39.34 24.28 -8.31
C ARG A 378 -37.99 23.61 -8.17
N ARG A 379 -37.95 22.29 -7.97
CA ARG A 379 -36.69 21.55 -7.83
C ARG A 379 -35.83 21.65 -9.09
N LEU A 380 -36.44 21.52 -10.26
CA LEU A 380 -35.74 21.69 -11.53
C LEU A 380 -35.16 23.11 -11.67
N GLY A 381 -35.94 24.15 -11.33
CA GLY A 381 -35.46 25.53 -11.38
C GLY A 381 -34.26 25.79 -10.45
N ARG A 382 -34.28 25.23 -9.23
CA ARG A 382 -33.16 25.33 -8.28
C ARG A 382 -31.92 24.60 -8.80
N ALA A 383 -32.10 23.40 -9.34
CA ALA A 383 -31.01 22.64 -9.94
C ALA A 383 -30.38 23.39 -11.12
N GLN A 384 -31.20 23.97 -12.01
CA GLN A 384 -30.74 24.78 -13.14
C GLN A 384 -29.96 26.03 -12.68
N LYS A 385 -30.40 26.69 -11.60
CA LYS A 385 -29.63 27.80 -11.01
C LYS A 385 -28.26 27.33 -10.55
N THR A 386 -28.20 26.22 -9.79
CA THR A 386 -26.94 25.66 -9.27
C THR A 386 -26.01 25.17 -10.38
N ILE A 387 -26.56 24.59 -11.46
CA ILE A 387 -25.78 24.25 -12.66
C ILE A 387 -25.17 25.53 -13.26
N GLY A 388 -25.96 26.59 -13.39
CA GLY A 388 -25.49 27.91 -13.83
C GLY A 388 -24.34 28.45 -12.96
N ASP A 389 -24.40 28.28 -11.64
CA ASP A 389 -23.33 28.68 -10.72
C ASP A 389 -22.02 27.94 -11.03
N TYR A 390 -22.08 26.62 -11.21
CA TYR A 390 -20.90 25.81 -11.54
C TYR A 390 -20.35 26.11 -12.93
N CYS A 391 -21.20 26.33 -13.93
CA CYS A 391 -20.77 26.76 -15.27
C CYS A 391 -20.05 28.12 -15.21
N LEU A 392 -20.54 29.05 -14.38
CA LEU A 392 -19.90 30.35 -14.20
C LEU A 392 -18.54 30.23 -13.49
N LEU A 393 -18.45 29.41 -12.44
CA LEU A 393 -17.19 29.10 -11.74
C LEU A 393 -16.17 28.36 -12.64
N ALA A 394 -16.65 27.55 -13.57
CA ALA A 394 -15.86 26.88 -14.59
C ALA A 394 -15.36 27.83 -15.70
N GLY A 395 -15.79 29.09 -15.70
CA GLY A 395 -15.41 30.08 -16.71
C GLY A 395 -16.20 29.96 -18.02
N SER A 396 -17.37 29.31 -18.02
CA SER A 396 -18.31 29.29 -19.17
C SER A 396 -19.53 30.17 -18.91
N PRO A 397 -19.43 31.50 -19.13
CA PRO A 397 -20.53 32.42 -18.89
C PRO A 397 -21.71 32.22 -19.86
N VAL A 398 -21.46 31.72 -21.07
CA VAL A 398 -22.51 31.48 -22.08
C VAL A 398 -23.42 30.33 -21.64
N ASP A 399 -22.83 29.20 -21.24
CA ASP A 399 -23.58 28.04 -20.76
C ASP A 399 -24.29 28.38 -19.44
N ALA A 400 -23.60 29.09 -18.54
CA ALA A 400 -24.18 29.56 -17.28
C ALA A 400 -25.46 30.39 -17.52
N ASN A 401 -25.44 31.32 -18.48
CA ASN A 401 -26.58 32.16 -18.78
C ASN A 401 -27.77 31.39 -19.36
N ALA A 402 -27.54 30.33 -20.13
CA ALA A 402 -28.60 29.44 -20.62
C ALA A 402 -29.31 28.71 -19.46
N HIS A 403 -28.54 28.22 -18.49
CA HIS A 403 -29.06 27.56 -17.29
C HIS A 403 -29.80 28.55 -16.37
N TYR A 404 -29.27 29.76 -16.16
CA TYR A 404 -29.98 30.79 -15.39
C TYR A 404 -31.28 31.25 -16.06
N SER A 405 -31.32 31.37 -17.38
CA SER A 405 -32.54 31.70 -18.12
C SER A 405 -33.63 30.65 -17.90
N THR A 406 -33.25 29.37 -17.97
CA THR A 406 -34.15 28.24 -17.67
C THR A 406 -34.62 28.28 -16.20
N ALA A 407 -33.72 28.58 -15.26
CA ALA A 407 -34.07 28.71 -13.85
C ALA A 407 -35.05 29.86 -13.58
N LEU A 408 -34.86 31.02 -14.23
CA LEU A 408 -35.74 32.19 -14.12
C LEU A 408 -37.16 31.89 -14.60
N GLU A 409 -37.31 31.19 -15.73
CA GLU A 409 -38.61 30.79 -16.25
C GLU A 409 -39.33 29.84 -15.28
N LEU A 410 -38.62 28.83 -14.78
CA LEU A 410 -39.17 27.85 -13.84
C LEU A 410 -39.52 28.46 -12.48
N ALA A 411 -38.68 29.35 -11.96
CA ALA A 411 -38.92 30.06 -10.70
C ALA A 411 -40.10 31.04 -10.81
N ARG A 412 -40.25 31.73 -11.96
CA ARG A 412 -41.40 32.61 -12.24
C ARG A 412 -42.71 31.85 -12.28
N LEU A 413 -42.75 30.71 -12.98
CA LEU A 413 -43.95 29.87 -13.09
C LEU A 413 -44.37 29.24 -11.75
N THR A 414 -43.44 29.10 -10.81
CA THR A 414 -43.68 28.46 -9.52
C THR A 414 -43.82 29.43 -8.35
N GLY A 415 -43.52 30.72 -8.56
CA GLY A 415 -43.52 31.74 -7.51
C GLY A 415 -42.36 31.60 -6.52
N ASP A 416 -41.24 31.01 -6.95
CA ASP A 416 -40.04 30.81 -6.11
C ASP A 416 -39.11 32.05 -6.17
N TYR A 417 -39.59 33.17 -5.64
CA TYR A 417 -38.96 34.49 -5.81
C TYR A 417 -37.54 34.58 -5.24
N PHE A 418 -37.21 33.80 -4.21
CA PHE A 418 -35.86 33.77 -3.64
C PHE A 418 -34.85 33.22 -4.65
N TRP A 419 -35.17 32.09 -5.28
CA TRP A 419 -34.32 31.48 -6.31
C TRP A 419 -34.38 32.23 -7.64
N TYR A 420 -35.50 32.91 -7.92
CA TYR A 420 -35.60 33.83 -9.05
C TYR A 420 -34.59 34.98 -8.91
N ALA A 421 -34.51 35.62 -7.75
CA ALA A 421 -33.54 36.69 -7.49
C ALA A 421 -32.08 36.19 -7.62
N GLY A 422 -31.77 35.02 -7.05
CA GLY A 422 -30.44 34.43 -7.16
C GLY A 422 -30.06 34.01 -8.59
N ALA A 423 -31.01 33.55 -9.40
CA ALA A 423 -30.77 33.26 -10.82
C ALA A 423 -30.60 34.54 -11.65
N LEU A 424 -31.29 35.63 -11.29
CA LEU A 424 -31.16 36.93 -11.94
C LEU A 424 -29.77 37.52 -11.69
N GLU A 425 -29.31 37.48 -10.43
CA GLU A 425 -27.96 37.89 -10.05
C GLU A 425 -26.89 37.10 -10.83
N GLY A 426 -27.01 35.77 -10.83
CA GLY A 426 -26.11 34.89 -11.59
C GLY A 426 -26.10 35.19 -13.09
N SER A 427 -27.25 35.45 -13.70
CA SER A 427 -27.36 35.82 -15.11
C SER A 427 -26.68 37.15 -15.42
N VAL A 428 -26.87 38.17 -14.57
CA VAL A 428 -26.18 39.46 -14.73
C VAL A 428 -24.66 39.29 -14.58
N CYS A 429 -24.22 38.51 -13.60
CA CYS A 429 -22.80 38.18 -13.43
C CYS A 429 -22.23 37.46 -14.66
N ALA A 430 -22.95 36.48 -15.21
CA ALA A 430 -22.53 35.75 -16.41
C ALA A 430 -22.40 36.70 -17.63
N LEU A 431 -23.37 37.59 -17.83
CA LEU A 431 -23.31 38.60 -18.88
C LEU A 431 -22.14 39.55 -18.69
N LEU A 432 -21.90 40.05 -17.48
CA LEU A 432 -20.75 40.91 -17.19
C LEU A 432 -19.42 40.21 -17.47
N VAL A 433 -19.25 38.97 -17.00
CA VAL A 433 -18.03 38.18 -17.25
C VAL A 433 -17.83 37.93 -18.74
N SER A 434 -18.90 37.63 -19.50
CA SER A 434 -18.81 37.45 -20.96
C SER A 434 -18.29 38.70 -21.69
N MET A 435 -18.58 39.89 -21.17
CA MET A 435 -18.08 41.15 -21.75
C MET A 435 -16.59 41.40 -21.47
N PHE A 436 -16.02 40.81 -20.42
CA PHE A 436 -14.61 40.96 -20.08
C PHE A 436 -13.72 39.88 -20.70
N CYS A 437 -14.29 38.72 -21.05
CA CYS A 437 -13.55 37.63 -21.69
C CYS A 437 -13.39 37.79 -23.22
N ASP A 438 -14.13 38.71 -23.84
CA ASP A 438 -14.08 38.98 -25.28
C ASP A 438 -13.28 40.28 -25.53
N PRO A 439 -12.02 40.22 -25.99
CA PRO A 439 -11.25 41.42 -26.27
C PRO A 439 -11.75 42.02 -27.58
N ARG A 440 -12.54 43.09 -27.47
CA ARG A 440 -12.76 44.00 -28.60
C ARG A 440 -11.53 44.85 -28.87
#